data_AF-A0A182QR15-F1
#
_entry.id   AF-A0A182QR15-F1
#
_cell.length_a   1.000
_cell.length_b   1.000
_cell.length_c   1.000
_cell.angle_alpha   90.00
_cell.angle_beta   90.00
_cell.angle_gamma   90.00
#
_symmetry.space_group_name_H-M   'P 1'
#
loop_
_entity.id
_entity.type
_entity.pdbx_description
1 polymer ?
#
loop_
_entity_poly.entity_id
_entity_poly.type
_entity_poly.pdbx_seq_one_letter_code
_entity_poly.pdbx_strand_id
1 'polypeptide(L)'
;MKLLALCVFLCALVAGSSAQTTKAPGIVRLQNTLGQMLALVRDIAVENNNIVSDTENQTAIDAANQALNNLRSLYSAFGSSSTSSLPLALRTKVNTAISNFKNAIAAWDTTLNDFPIDAFKLISSYQTVEKEFLNLAAAVIPL
;
A
#
# COMPACT_ATOMS: atom_id res chain seq x y z
N MET A 1 -19.73 4.73 -1.03
CA MET A 1 -19.66 5.50 -2.31
C MET A 1 -18.24 5.91 -2.73
N LYS A 2 -17.25 6.05 -1.83
CA LYS A 2 -15.84 6.37 -2.19
C LYS A 2 -15.09 5.23 -2.93
N LEU A 3 -15.40 3.97 -2.65
CA LEU A 3 -14.78 2.79 -3.28
C LEU A 3 -15.09 2.65 -4.79
N LEU A 4 -16.31 3.02 -5.20
CA LEU A 4 -16.71 2.97 -6.60
C LEU A 4 -15.96 4.00 -7.45
N ALA A 5 -15.71 5.20 -6.91
CA ALA A 5 -14.90 6.21 -7.57
C ALA A 5 -13.43 5.77 -7.75
N LEU A 6 -12.88 5.03 -6.78
CA LEU A 6 -11.52 4.47 -6.85
C LEU A 6 -11.40 3.42 -7.97
N CYS A 7 -12.37 2.51 -8.08
CA CYS A 7 -12.40 1.50 -9.14
C CYS A 7 -12.50 2.12 -10.55
N VAL A 8 -13.35 3.14 -10.73
CA VAL A 8 -13.50 3.81 -12.03
C VAL A 8 -12.22 4.57 -12.42
N PHE A 9 -11.54 5.19 -11.46
CA PHE A 9 -10.27 5.86 -11.71
C PHE A 9 -9.15 4.88 -12.10
N LEU A 10 -9.12 3.70 -11.47
CA LEU A 10 -8.17 2.62 -11.78
C LEU A 10 -8.41 1.99 -13.17
N CYS A 11 -9.67 1.79 -13.56
CA CYS A 11 -10.04 1.27 -14.88
C CYS A 11 -9.69 2.24 -16.02
N ALA A 12 -9.91 3.54 -15.83
CA ALA A 12 -9.56 4.55 -16.83
C ALA A 12 -8.05 4.72 -17.02
N LEU A 13 -7.25 4.52 -15.94
CA LEU A 13 -5.79 4.62 -15.99
C LEU A 13 -5.13 3.44 -16.70
N VAL A 14 -5.68 2.23 -16.55
CA VAL A 14 -5.19 1.02 -17.25
C VAL A 14 -5.33 1.16 -18.78
N ALA A 15 -6.39 1.80 -19.27
CA ALA A 15 -6.65 1.96 -20.69
C ALA A 15 -5.71 2.98 -21.39
N GLY A 16 -5.09 3.90 -20.65
CA GLY A 16 -4.15 4.89 -21.22
C GLY A 16 -2.72 4.38 -21.45
N SER A 17 -2.37 3.17 -20.97
CA SER A 17 -1.00 2.63 -20.99
C SER A 17 -0.64 1.85 -22.28
N SER A 18 -1.51 1.88 -23.30
CA SER A 18 -1.31 1.12 -24.55
C SER A 18 -0.36 1.79 -25.57
N ALA A 19 0.27 2.91 -25.24
CA ALA A 19 1.39 3.44 -26.02
C ALA A 19 2.70 2.74 -25.58
N GLN A 20 2.86 1.48 -26.00
CA GLN A 20 4.00 0.62 -25.67
C GLN A 20 5.31 1.12 -26.30
N THR A 21 6.04 1.97 -25.57
CA THR A 21 7.49 1.83 -25.47
C THR A 21 7.77 0.69 -24.50
N THR A 22 8.63 -0.27 -24.86
CA THR A 22 8.98 -1.44 -24.04
C THR A 22 9.38 -1.01 -22.63
N LYS A 23 8.45 -1.05 -21.66
CA LYS A 23 8.72 -0.61 -20.28
C LYS A 23 9.86 -1.45 -19.71
N ALA A 24 10.82 -0.81 -19.05
CA ALA A 24 11.93 -1.50 -18.42
C ALA A 24 11.38 -2.56 -17.43
N PRO A 25 11.98 -3.77 -17.33
CA PRO A 25 11.48 -4.83 -16.45
C PRO A 25 11.30 -4.40 -14.99
N GLY A 26 12.15 -3.50 -14.50
CA GLY A 26 12.02 -2.90 -13.17
C GLY A 26 10.73 -2.09 -12.97
N ILE A 27 10.31 -1.32 -13.97
CA ILE A 27 9.07 -0.52 -13.94
C ILE A 27 7.85 -1.43 -13.89
N VAL A 28 7.82 -2.46 -14.75
CA VAL A 28 6.73 -3.45 -14.77
C VAL A 28 6.63 -4.15 -13.42
N ARG A 29 7.76 -4.53 -12.82
CA ARG A 29 7.80 -5.13 -11.49
C ARG A 29 7.23 -4.19 -10.43
N LEU A 30 7.60 -2.91 -10.43
CA LEU A 30 7.06 -1.92 -9.48
C LEU A 30 5.53 -1.78 -9.62
N GLN A 31 5.02 -1.68 -10.86
CA GLN A 31 3.58 -1.53 -11.13
C GLN A 31 2.78 -2.78 -10.75
N ASN A 32 3.30 -3.97 -11.05
CA ASN A 32 2.66 -5.23 -10.64
C ASN A 32 2.65 -5.40 -9.13
N THR A 33 3.77 -5.07 -8.46
CA THR A 33 3.83 -5.13 -7.00
C THR A 33 2.88 -4.12 -6.35
N LEU A 34 2.75 -2.91 -6.91
CA LEU A 34 1.77 -1.93 -6.43
C LEU A 34 0.34 -2.49 -6.49
N GLY A 35 -0.02 -3.20 -7.55
CA GLY A 35 -1.31 -3.87 -7.67
C GLY A 35 -1.54 -4.94 -6.59
N GLN A 36 -0.52 -5.73 -6.27
CA GLN A 36 -0.59 -6.72 -5.19
C GLN A 36 -0.70 -6.05 -3.81
N MET A 37 0.04 -4.96 -3.58
CA MET A 37 -0.08 -4.17 -2.36
C MET A 37 -1.47 -3.56 -2.20
N LEU A 38 -2.13 -3.12 -3.29
CA LEU A 38 -3.49 -2.60 -3.24
C LEU A 38 -4.49 -3.64 -2.69
N ALA A 39 -4.36 -4.91 -3.11
CA ALA A 39 -5.20 -5.98 -2.59
C ALA A 39 -5.00 -6.14 -1.08
N LEU A 40 -3.75 -6.18 -0.62
CA LEU A 40 -3.44 -6.33 0.80
C LEU A 40 -3.84 -5.12 1.65
N VAL A 41 -3.69 -3.90 1.13
CA VAL A 41 -4.16 -2.68 1.81
C VAL A 41 -5.68 -2.71 1.96
N ARG A 42 -6.41 -3.22 0.97
CA ARG A 42 -7.87 -3.44 1.06
C ARG A 42 -8.22 -4.47 2.12
N ASP A 43 -7.50 -5.61 2.16
CA ASP A 43 -7.74 -6.66 3.16
C ASP A 43 -7.51 -6.10 4.57
N ILE A 44 -6.41 -5.34 4.77
CA ILE A 44 -6.15 -4.62 6.02
C ILE A 44 -7.30 -3.64 6.34
N ALA A 45 -7.89 -2.97 5.36
CA ALA A 45 -9.04 -2.08 5.59
C ALA A 45 -10.24 -2.82 6.18
N VAL A 46 -10.53 -4.00 5.64
CA VAL A 46 -11.64 -4.85 6.09
C VAL A 46 -11.40 -5.26 7.53
N GLU A 47 -10.21 -5.80 7.83
CA GLU A 47 -9.90 -6.25 9.18
C GLU A 47 -9.79 -5.10 10.19
N ASN A 48 -9.26 -3.95 9.77
CA ASN A 48 -9.27 -2.74 10.58
C ASN A 48 -10.70 -2.38 11.04
N ASN A 49 -11.69 -2.45 10.15
CA ASN A 49 -13.08 -2.16 10.51
C ASN A 49 -13.69 -3.23 11.43
N ASN A 50 -13.33 -4.50 11.24
CA ASN A 50 -13.76 -5.58 12.13
C ASN A 50 -13.22 -5.38 13.55
N ILE A 51 -11.94 -5.02 13.67
CA ILE A 51 -11.25 -4.74 14.95
C ILE A 51 -11.78 -3.47 15.61
N VAL A 52 -12.09 -2.43 14.83
CA VAL A 52 -12.72 -1.21 15.36
C VAL A 52 -14.12 -1.50 15.93
N SER A 53 -14.85 -2.43 15.34
CA SER A 53 -16.19 -2.81 15.79
C SER A 53 -16.14 -3.70 17.04
N ASP A 54 -15.10 -4.51 17.17
CA ASP A 54 -14.82 -5.37 18.32
C ASP A 54 -13.29 -5.48 18.50
N THR A 55 -12.76 -4.74 19.46
CA THR A 55 -11.31 -4.60 19.70
C THR A 55 -10.67 -5.88 20.22
N GLU A 56 -11.46 -6.88 20.61
CA GLU A 56 -10.97 -8.19 21.07
C GLU A 56 -11.13 -9.28 20.00
N ASN A 57 -11.55 -8.91 18.78
CA ASN A 57 -11.76 -9.84 17.68
C ASN A 57 -10.44 -10.45 17.17
N GLN A 58 -10.03 -11.55 17.80
CA GLN A 58 -8.76 -12.21 17.50
C GLN A 58 -8.67 -12.72 16.06
N THR A 59 -9.79 -13.17 15.47
CA THR A 59 -9.80 -13.63 14.07
C THR A 59 -9.43 -12.50 13.12
N ALA A 60 -9.96 -11.30 13.36
CA ALA A 60 -9.62 -10.13 12.56
C ALA A 60 -8.17 -9.67 12.81
N ILE A 61 -7.70 -9.71 14.06
CA ILE A 61 -6.30 -9.40 14.41
C ILE A 61 -5.32 -10.35 13.69
N ASP A 62 -5.61 -11.65 13.67
CA ASP A 62 -4.77 -12.65 13.01
C ASP A 62 -4.74 -12.44 11.49
N ALA A 63 -5.91 -12.18 10.89
CA ALA A 63 -6.03 -11.88 9.45
C ALA A 63 -5.28 -10.59 9.07
N ALA A 64 -5.41 -9.53 9.88
CA ALA A 64 -4.65 -8.29 9.75
C ALA A 64 -3.13 -8.54 9.78
N ASN A 65 -2.65 -9.33 10.75
CA ASN A 65 -1.24 -9.69 10.88
C ASN A 65 -0.75 -10.51 9.68
N GLN A 66 -1.56 -11.42 9.16
CA GLN A 66 -1.23 -12.16 7.95
C GLN A 66 -1.10 -11.24 6.73
N ALA A 67 -2.06 -10.32 6.54
CA ALA A 67 -2.03 -9.35 5.46
C ALA A 67 -0.80 -8.42 5.56
N LEU A 68 -0.43 -7.99 6.77
CA LEU A 68 0.79 -7.22 7.03
C LEU A 68 2.05 -7.97 6.62
N ASN A 69 2.17 -9.24 6.98
CA ASN A 69 3.33 -10.06 6.65
C ASN A 69 3.46 -10.25 5.12
N ASN A 70 2.34 -10.53 4.46
CA ASN A 70 2.29 -10.60 3.00
C ASN A 70 2.72 -9.26 2.37
N LEU A 71 2.25 -8.14 2.91
CA LEU A 71 2.56 -6.80 2.39
C LEU A 71 4.05 -6.46 2.56
N ARG A 72 4.63 -6.79 3.72
CA ARG A 72 6.06 -6.59 4.01
C ARG A 72 6.96 -7.38 3.07
N SER A 73 6.54 -8.59 2.66
CA SER A 73 7.31 -9.41 1.70
C SER A 73 7.51 -8.71 0.35
N LEU A 74 6.56 -7.86 -0.04
CA LEU A 74 6.56 -7.12 -1.29
C LEU A 74 7.50 -5.90 -1.29
N TYR A 75 7.98 -5.45 -0.13
CA TYR A 75 8.86 -4.28 -0.01
C TYR A 75 10.17 -4.42 -0.78
N SER A 76 10.65 -5.65 -0.96
CA SER A 76 11.88 -5.94 -1.70
C SER A 76 11.80 -5.52 -3.17
N ALA A 77 10.60 -5.48 -3.76
CA ALA A 77 10.41 -5.06 -5.14
C ALA A 77 10.78 -3.58 -5.38
N PHE A 78 10.78 -2.76 -4.33
CA PHE A 78 11.16 -1.34 -4.38
C PHE A 78 12.66 -1.12 -4.12
N GLY A 79 13.44 -2.19 -4.02
CA GLY A 79 14.89 -2.12 -3.90
C GLY A 79 15.59 -1.69 -5.19
N SER A 80 16.92 -1.57 -5.11
CA SER A 80 17.80 -1.08 -6.17
C SER A 80 17.67 -1.85 -7.50
N SER A 81 17.30 -3.14 -7.44
CA SER A 81 17.14 -3.98 -8.63
C SER A 81 16.00 -3.52 -9.56
N SER A 82 14.97 -2.86 -9.01
CA SER A 82 13.85 -2.34 -9.81
C SER A 82 13.92 -0.83 -10.06
N THR A 83 14.67 -0.09 -9.24
CA THR A 83 14.71 1.38 -9.28
C THR A 83 16.00 1.95 -9.87
N SER A 84 17.05 1.14 -10.08
CA SER A 84 18.36 1.62 -10.55
C SER A 84 18.33 2.23 -11.96
N SER A 85 17.46 1.72 -12.85
CA SER A 85 17.27 2.23 -14.21
C SER A 85 16.44 3.51 -14.29
N LEU A 86 15.84 3.95 -13.19
CA LEU A 86 15.06 5.18 -13.16
C LEU A 86 15.99 6.41 -13.11
N PRO A 87 15.61 7.52 -13.78
CA PRO A 87 16.21 8.82 -13.56
C PRO A 87 16.29 9.16 -12.07
N LEU A 88 17.36 9.82 -11.64
CA LEU A 88 17.62 10.09 -10.21
C LEU A 88 16.41 10.73 -9.51
N ALA A 89 15.76 11.71 -10.13
CA ALA A 89 14.58 12.36 -9.56
C ALA A 89 13.40 11.40 -9.31
N LEU A 90 13.12 10.51 -10.28
CA LEU A 90 12.06 9.51 -10.15
C LEU A 90 12.42 8.43 -9.13
N ARG A 91 13.68 7.98 -9.13
CA ARG A 91 14.19 7.05 -8.12
C ARG A 91 14.04 7.60 -6.71
N THR A 92 14.45 8.85 -6.48
CA THR A 92 14.29 9.52 -5.19
C THR A 92 12.83 9.61 -4.80
N LYS A 93 11.94 10.02 -5.71
CA LYS A 93 10.49 10.09 -5.46
C LYS A 93 9.91 8.75 -5.04
N VAL A 94 10.23 7.66 -5.76
CA VAL A 94 9.77 6.30 -5.43
C VAL A 94 10.32 5.86 -4.07
N ASN A 95 11.60 6.06 -3.82
CA ASN A 95 12.25 5.67 -2.56
C ASN A 95 11.68 6.41 -1.35
N THR A 96 11.42 7.71 -1.47
CA THR A 96 10.74 8.48 -0.43
C THR A 96 9.33 7.96 -0.19
N ALA A 97 8.56 7.75 -1.26
CA ALA A 97 7.17 7.30 -1.13
C ALA A 97 7.06 5.91 -0.48
N ILE A 98 7.90 4.95 -0.87
CA ILE A 98 7.90 3.62 -0.24
C ILE A 98 8.38 3.69 1.22
N SER A 99 9.33 4.58 1.53
CA SER A 99 9.77 4.78 2.91
C SER A 99 8.65 5.32 3.79
N ASN A 100 7.90 6.32 3.31
CA ASN A 100 6.77 6.88 4.04
C ASN A 100 5.65 5.84 4.24
N PHE A 101 5.35 5.07 3.20
CA PHE A 101 4.36 3.99 3.29
C PHE A 101 4.77 2.91 4.32
N LYS A 102 6.05 2.48 4.32
CA LYS A 102 6.59 1.56 5.32
C LYS A 102 6.42 2.09 6.75
N ASN A 103 6.69 3.37 6.95
CA ASN A 103 6.55 4.01 8.26
C ASN A 103 5.08 4.06 8.70
N ALA A 104 4.16 4.38 7.78
CA ALA A 104 2.72 4.37 8.06
C ALA A 104 2.24 2.98 8.47
N ILE A 105 2.66 1.93 7.74
CA ILE A 105 2.35 0.53 8.07
C ILE A 105 2.91 0.15 9.45
N ALA A 106 4.14 0.54 9.78
CA ALA A 106 4.72 0.26 11.08
C ALA A 106 3.98 0.98 12.23
N ALA A 107 3.52 2.21 12.01
CA ALA A 107 2.74 2.96 13.00
C ALA A 107 1.34 2.33 13.23
N TRP A 108 0.69 1.88 12.15
CA TRP A 108 -0.58 1.14 12.26
C TRP A 108 -0.39 -0.20 12.98
N ASP A 109 0.63 -0.98 12.61
CA ASP A 109 0.99 -2.24 13.31
C ASP A 109 1.28 -2.02 14.80
N THR A 110 1.98 -0.94 15.14
CA THR A 110 2.21 -0.57 16.55
C THR A 110 0.89 -0.33 17.28
N THR A 111 -0.06 0.35 16.63
CA THR A 111 -1.36 0.65 17.22
C THR A 111 -2.25 -0.59 17.36
N LEU A 112 -2.19 -1.49 16.38
CA LEU A 112 -2.87 -2.79 16.41
C LEU A 112 -2.41 -3.65 17.60
N ASN A 113 -1.13 -3.55 17.98
CA ASN A 113 -0.53 -4.33 19.06
C ASN A 113 -0.50 -3.59 20.41
N ASP A 114 -1.02 -2.36 20.50
CA ASP A 114 -1.12 -1.60 21.75
C ASP A 114 -2.35 -2.07 22.53
N PHE A 115 -2.19 -2.90 23.57
CA PHE A 115 -3.31 -3.46 24.32
C PHE A 115 -3.61 -2.65 25.59
N PRO A 116 -4.87 -2.23 25.84
CA PRO A 116 -6.06 -2.47 25.00
C PRO A 116 -6.05 -1.64 23.72
N ILE A 117 -6.56 -2.22 22.61
CA ILE A 117 -6.57 -1.56 21.30
C ILE A 117 -7.46 -0.31 21.34
N ASP A 118 -6.86 0.83 21.04
CA ASP A 118 -7.58 2.09 20.89
C ASP A 118 -8.13 2.23 19.46
N ALA A 119 -9.44 2.05 19.31
CA ALA A 119 -10.11 2.12 18.02
C ALA A 119 -9.90 3.47 17.29
N PHE A 120 -9.82 4.60 18.01
CA PHE A 120 -9.61 5.90 17.38
C PHE A 120 -8.19 6.05 16.84
N LYS A 121 -7.20 5.59 17.60
CA LYS A 121 -5.81 5.54 17.11
C LYS A 121 -5.69 4.57 15.94
N LEU A 122 -6.37 3.43 15.97
CA LEU A 122 -6.32 2.43 14.91
C LEU A 122 -6.91 2.98 13.59
N ILE A 123 -8.05 3.67 13.66
CA ILE A 123 -8.64 4.36 12.49
C ILE A 123 -7.70 5.43 11.95
N SER A 124 -7.19 6.31 12.80
CA SER A 124 -6.36 7.45 12.37
C SER A 124 -5.01 7.00 11.80
N SER A 125 -4.39 5.97 12.38
CA SER A 125 -3.18 5.36 11.82
C SER A 125 -3.46 4.66 10.48
N TYR A 126 -4.60 3.99 10.31
CA TYR A 126 -4.97 3.38 9.03
C TYR A 126 -5.23 4.42 7.93
N GLN A 127 -5.86 5.55 8.24
CA GLN A 127 -6.01 6.66 7.29
C GLN A 127 -4.65 7.18 6.79
N THR A 128 -3.62 7.13 7.63
CA THR A 128 -2.25 7.46 7.23
C THR A 128 -1.68 6.41 6.28
N VAL A 129 -1.97 5.12 6.51
CA VAL A 129 -1.63 4.04 5.57
C VAL A 129 -2.27 4.27 4.21
N GLU A 130 -3.57 4.58 4.14
CA GLU A 130 -4.27 4.85 2.88
C GLU A 130 -3.65 6.03 2.12
N LYS A 131 -3.40 7.14 2.83
CA LYS A 131 -2.77 8.33 2.26
C LYS A 131 -1.39 8.02 1.67
N GLU A 132 -0.53 7.35 2.44
CA GLU A 132 0.83 7.07 1.97
C GLU A 132 0.86 5.98 0.88
N PHE A 133 -0.11 5.06 0.86
CA PHE A 133 -0.30 4.16 -0.27
C PHE A 133 -0.64 4.92 -1.56
N LEU A 134 -1.54 5.90 -1.50
CA LEU A 134 -1.87 6.75 -2.64
C LEU A 134 -0.66 7.57 -3.11
N ASN A 135 0.15 8.08 -2.19
CA ASN A 135 1.40 8.76 -2.52
C ASN A 135 2.39 7.84 -3.23
N LEU A 136 2.51 6.60 -2.77
CA LEU A 136 3.30 5.57 -3.45
C LEU A 136 2.78 5.28 -4.85
N ALA A 137 1.46 5.12 -5.01
CA ALA A 137 0.84 4.92 -6.31
C ALA A 137 1.11 6.09 -7.26
N ALA A 138 1.01 7.34 -6.79
CA ALA A 138 1.32 8.54 -7.56
C ALA A 138 2.81 8.67 -7.94
N ALA A 139 3.71 7.95 -7.26
CA ALA A 139 5.11 7.87 -7.64
C ALA A 139 5.41 6.77 -8.67
N VAL A 140 4.61 5.69 -8.69
CA VAL A 140 4.89 4.47 -9.46
C VAL A 140 4.07 4.37 -10.76
N ILE A 141 2.82 4.80 -10.74
CA ILE A 141 1.92 4.74 -11.90
C ILE A 141 2.46 5.51 -13.11
N PRO A 142 3.03 6.73 -12.97
CA PRO A 142 3.54 7.49 -14.11
C PRO A 142 4.84 6.94 -14.71
N LEU A 143 5.43 5.88 -14.14
CA LEU A 143 6.68 5.28 -14.60
C LEU A 143 6.49 4.46 -15.91
#